data_AF-A0A0F9D7D2-F1
#
_entry.id   AF-A0A0F9D7D2-F1
#
_cell.length_a   1.000
_cell.length_b   1.000
_cell.length_c   1.000
_cell.angle_alpha   90.00
_cell.angle_beta   90.00
_cell.angle_gamma   90.00
#
_symmetry.space_group_name_H-M   'P 1'
#
loop_
_entity.id
_entity.type
_entity.pdbx_description
1 polymer ?
#
loop_
_entity_poly.entity_id
_entity_poly.type
_entity_poly.pdbx_seq_one_letter_code
_entity_poly.pdbx_strand_id
1 'polypeptide(L)'
;MQKLLERKTYTPKSTPHALGSVSPCLNSSLAETTVMQASKTSDNSPDEALTPRAQGGQDLRVPVVYVLSMRGDPLMPTTPKKAKTLLNKGEAHVVARTPFTIKLRKPTGETTQEVTLGVDAGYSHVGLSAITDKQEVHSSEVRLRIDMVKLNSERSMYRRHRRSRKIWYRQPRFLNRVKSKHKGWLAPSIQHKLDTHVKLVQNTAKLLPFSRVVVEIASFDIQKIMNPDITNQEYQQGDQLGFYNVREYVFHRDNHTCQHCKGKSKDPVLVTHHIVTRQTGGNRPENLVTLCKECHNKHHLGLITLKVKKSKGFREAIFMSLIKSKVVDRLKELGFEVTSTYGYITKYNREALGLKKSHVNDAFVIAGGSTQKRCDAHLVKQVRKQNRKLFKGSRSHLKNTAPKFVKGFQRYDKVLYNKLECFVFGRRKTGYFNIRLLDGTVVGT
;
A
#
# COMPACT_ATOMS: atom_id res chain seq x y z
N MET A 1 9.97 1.40 25.90
CA MET A 1 8.68 0.66 26.01
C MET A 1 7.72 1.53 26.75
N GLN A 2 6.53 1.85 26.21
CA GLN A 2 5.61 2.81 26.86
C GLN A 2 4.26 2.21 27.25
N LYS A 3 3.82 2.51 28.48
CA LYS A 3 2.63 1.94 29.10
C LYS A 3 1.38 2.70 28.64
N LEU A 4 0.48 2.04 27.90
CA LEU A 4 -0.85 2.59 27.62
C LEU A 4 -1.84 2.06 28.66
N LEU A 5 -2.72 2.94 29.15
CA LEU A 5 -3.85 2.59 30.00
C LEU A 5 -5.03 2.13 29.12
N GLU A 6 -5.91 1.32 29.67
CA GLU A 6 -6.89 0.52 28.92
C GLU A 6 -7.75 1.29 27.92
N ARG A 7 -8.08 0.62 26.80
CA ARG A 7 -8.97 1.17 25.79
C ARG A 7 -10.39 1.25 26.34
N LYS A 8 -10.88 2.46 26.63
CA LYS A 8 -12.30 2.73 26.82
C LYS A 8 -13.00 2.65 25.45
N THR A 9 -13.64 1.53 25.15
CA THR A 9 -14.62 1.46 24.04
C THR A 9 -15.99 1.23 24.62
N TYR A 10 -16.86 2.23 24.53
CA TYR A 10 -18.28 1.94 24.42
C TYR A 10 -18.50 1.38 23.02
N THR A 11 -18.63 0.06 22.92
CA THR A 11 -19.15 -0.61 21.73
C THR A 11 -20.50 -1.16 22.15
N PRO A 12 -21.63 -0.70 21.60
CA PRO A 12 -22.92 -1.28 21.96
C PRO A 12 -22.91 -2.73 21.49
N LYS A 13 -22.93 -3.66 22.45
CA LYS A 13 -23.39 -5.01 22.17
C LYS A 13 -24.92 -4.88 22.04
N SER A 14 -25.47 -5.17 20.87
CA SER A 14 -26.86 -5.59 20.65
C SER A 14 -27.93 -4.97 21.59
N THR A 15 -28.71 -4.01 21.12
CA THR A 15 -30.03 -3.65 21.68
C THR A 15 -31.08 -4.71 21.31
N PRO A 16 -32.21 -4.87 22.03
CA PRO A 16 -32.50 -4.62 23.45
C PRO A 16 -33.17 -5.84 24.15
N HIS A 17 -33.15 -5.89 25.48
CA HIS A 17 -34.34 -6.19 26.31
C HIS A 17 -34.16 -5.50 27.67
N ALA A 18 -35.28 -5.09 28.23
CA ALA A 18 -35.42 -4.04 29.23
C ALA A 18 -35.26 -4.48 30.70
N LEU A 19 -35.24 -3.44 31.55
CA LEU A 19 -35.53 -3.38 32.99
C LEU A 19 -34.43 -3.73 33.99
N GLY A 20 -34.19 -2.79 34.92
CA GLY A 20 -33.48 -3.02 36.18
C GLY A 20 -32.61 -1.85 36.63
N SER A 21 -33.08 -1.10 37.62
CA SER A 21 -32.32 -0.21 38.51
C SER A 21 -31.06 -0.91 39.07
N VAL A 22 -29.99 -0.23 39.48
CA VAL A 22 -29.79 0.45 40.78
C VAL A 22 -28.35 1.01 40.77
N SER A 23 -28.15 2.25 41.21
CA SER A 23 -26.85 2.77 41.69
C SER A 23 -26.61 2.26 43.12
N PRO A 24 -25.38 1.97 43.59
CA PRO A 24 -24.66 3.02 44.31
C PRO A 24 -23.10 2.93 44.31
N CYS A 25 -22.49 4.12 44.35
CA CYS A 25 -21.49 4.61 45.31
C CYS A 25 -20.16 3.87 45.62
N LEU A 26 -19.09 4.69 45.54
CA LEU A 26 -18.01 4.89 46.54
C LEU A 26 -17.01 3.75 46.82
N ASN A 27 -15.72 3.98 46.50
CA ASN A 27 -14.76 4.48 47.49
C ASN A 27 -13.35 4.73 46.92
N SER A 28 -12.75 5.81 47.42
CA SER A 28 -11.36 6.25 47.27
C SER A 28 -10.35 5.21 47.81
N SER A 29 -9.06 5.21 47.46
CA SER A 29 -8.07 6.21 47.92
C SER A 29 -6.66 5.89 47.40
N LEU A 30 -5.85 6.95 47.27
CA LEU A 30 -4.38 7.01 47.39
C LEU A 30 -3.52 6.26 46.35
N ALA A 31 -2.89 7.03 45.46
CA ALA A 31 -1.46 7.36 45.53
C ALA A 31 -1.05 8.11 44.25
N GLU A 32 -0.54 9.32 44.44
CA GLU A 32 0.05 10.13 43.40
C GLU A 32 1.26 9.42 42.77
N THR A 33 1.16 9.17 41.46
CA THR A 33 2.34 9.06 40.62
C THR A 33 1.97 9.71 39.31
N THR A 34 2.70 10.74 38.92
CA THR A 34 2.48 11.55 37.72
C THR A 34 2.60 10.70 36.45
N VAL A 35 1.53 9.98 36.11
CA VAL A 35 1.41 9.17 34.90
C VAL A 35 0.57 9.96 33.91
N MET A 36 1.24 10.62 32.96
CA MET A 36 0.57 11.32 31.88
C MET A 36 -0.35 10.37 31.10
N GLN A 37 -1.64 10.69 31.10
CA GLN A 37 -2.71 9.94 30.46
C GLN A 37 -2.53 9.96 28.95
N ALA A 38 -2.08 8.85 28.36
CA ALA A 38 -2.22 8.62 26.92
C ALA A 38 -3.67 8.22 26.63
N SER A 39 -4.51 9.21 26.30
CA SER A 39 -5.89 8.98 25.86
C SER A 39 -5.91 8.54 24.39
N LYS A 40 -6.68 7.49 24.11
CA LYS A 40 -7.01 7.12 22.73
C LYS A 40 -8.04 8.13 22.22
N THR A 41 -7.82 8.69 21.03
CA THR A 41 -8.89 9.31 20.25
C THR A 41 -9.94 8.26 19.93
N SER A 42 -11.07 8.25 20.64
CA SER A 42 -12.26 7.53 20.25
C SER A 42 -12.82 8.13 18.96
N ASP A 43 -13.58 7.34 18.21
CA ASP A 43 -14.35 7.81 17.05
C ASP A 43 -15.55 8.70 17.43
N ASN A 44 -15.75 9.09 18.68
CA ASN A 44 -16.88 9.96 19.09
C ASN A 44 -16.63 10.63 20.45
N SER A 45 -15.73 11.61 20.52
CA SER A 45 -15.76 12.63 21.57
C SER A 45 -15.38 13.97 20.92
N PRO A 46 -16.26 14.99 20.95
CA PRO A 46 -16.13 16.20 20.14
C PRO A 46 -15.17 17.25 20.73
N ASP A 47 -14.71 17.09 21.98
CA ASP A 47 -14.08 18.19 22.72
C ASP A 47 -12.54 18.24 22.67
N GLU A 48 -11.88 17.25 22.08
CA GLU A 48 -10.43 17.28 21.92
C GLU A 48 -10.01 16.86 20.51
N ALA A 49 -9.93 17.85 19.62
CA ALA A 49 -8.93 18.03 18.56
C ALA A 49 -9.54 18.89 17.44
N LEU A 50 -9.51 20.20 17.61
CA LEU A 50 -9.28 21.07 16.46
C LEU A 50 -7.83 20.79 16.06
N THR A 51 -7.65 20.30 14.83
CA THR A 51 -6.35 20.05 14.20
C THR A 51 -5.34 21.13 14.61
N PRO A 52 -4.12 20.79 15.08
CA PRO A 52 -3.12 21.81 15.35
C PRO A 52 -2.86 22.54 14.04
N ARG A 53 -3.12 23.85 14.02
CA ARG A 53 -2.57 24.76 13.01
C ARG A 53 -1.06 24.52 13.02
N ALA A 54 -0.49 24.19 11.86
CA ALA A 54 0.94 24.26 11.68
C ALA A 54 1.39 25.66 12.09
N GLN A 55 2.18 25.76 13.16
CA GLN A 55 2.90 26.98 13.48
C GLN A 55 4.02 27.12 12.45
N GLY A 56 3.98 28.20 11.67
CA GLY A 56 5.10 28.66 10.85
C GLY A 56 5.32 27.88 9.55
N GLY A 57 4.74 28.38 8.46
CA GLY A 57 5.04 27.94 7.10
C GLY A 57 3.85 28.13 6.17
N GLN A 58 4.06 28.77 5.02
CA GLN A 58 3.06 29.07 3.99
C GLN A 58 2.53 27.80 3.29
N ASP A 59 1.89 26.88 4.01
CA ASP A 59 1.16 25.77 3.37
C ASP A 59 -0.29 26.22 3.16
N LEU A 60 -0.59 26.71 1.95
CA LEU A 60 -1.90 27.22 1.51
C LEU A 60 -3.00 26.12 1.42
N ARG A 61 -2.76 24.94 2.00
CA ARG A 61 -3.64 23.79 1.91
C ARG A 61 -4.82 23.94 2.87
N VAL A 62 -6.00 23.66 2.34
CA VAL A 62 -7.25 23.82 3.09
C VAL A 62 -7.72 22.46 3.60
N PRO A 63 -7.97 22.30 4.92
CA PRO A 63 -8.58 21.09 5.44
C PRO A 63 -10.03 20.97 4.95
N VAL A 64 -10.39 19.78 4.47
CA VAL A 64 -11.72 19.46 3.92
C VAL A 64 -12.43 18.45 4.82
N VAL A 65 -13.72 18.66 5.06
CA VAL A 65 -14.57 17.74 5.85
C VAL A 65 -15.56 17.04 4.93
N TYR A 66 -15.53 15.70 4.94
CA TYR A 66 -16.46 14.88 4.16
C TYR A 66 -17.80 14.78 4.87
N VAL A 67 -18.88 14.79 4.09
CA VAL A 67 -20.24 14.80 4.62
C VAL A 67 -21.02 13.64 4.03
N LEU A 68 -21.69 12.88 4.90
CA LEU A 68 -22.61 11.82 4.51
C LEU A 68 -24.05 12.24 4.80
N SER A 69 -24.97 11.84 3.93
CA SER A 69 -26.40 11.97 4.12
C SER A 69 -26.89 11.15 5.33
N MET A 70 -28.14 11.35 5.75
CA MET A 70 -28.77 10.48 6.76
C MET A 70 -28.79 9.00 6.34
N ARG A 71 -28.92 8.74 5.04
CA ARG A 71 -28.92 7.39 4.45
C ARG A 71 -27.50 6.80 4.34
N GLY A 72 -26.48 7.65 4.42
CA GLY A 72 -25.07 7.26 4.35
C GLY A 72 -24.43 7.48 2.98
N ASP A 73 -25.15 8.12 2.06
CA ASP A 73 -24.66 8.47 0.74
C ASP A 73 -23.71 9.67 0.82
N PRO A 74 -22.64 9.70 -0.01
CA PRO A 74 -21.68 10.79 0.01
C PRO A 74 -22.29 12.09 -0.56
N LEU A 75 -22.11 13.18 0.18
CA LEU A 75 -22.49 14.53 -0.23
C LEU A 75 -21.24 15.37 -0.52
N MET A 76 -21.46 16.58 -1.06
CA MET A 76 -20.38 17.53 -1.26
C MET A 76 -19.68 17.87 0.07
N PRO A 77 -18.34 17.91 0.08
CA PRO A 77 -17.59 18.20 1.29
C PRO A 77 -17.76 19.67 1.70
N THR A 78 -17.50 19.94 2.97
CA THR A 78 -17.70 21.26 3.57
C THR A 78 -16.44 21.76 4.26
N THR A 79 -16.45 23.05 4.59
CA THR A 79 -15.36 23.67 5.36
C THR A 79 -15.43 23.27 6.84
N PRO A 80 -14.29 23.20 7.54
CA PRO A 80 -14.27 22.85 8.97
C PRO A 80 -15.11 23.80 9.84
N LYS A 81 -15.19 25.08 9.47
CA LYS A 81 -16.04 26.06 10.16
C LYS A 81 -17.51 25.64 10.12
N LYS A 82 -18.02 25.27 8.95
CA LYS A 82 -19.41 24.82 8.77
C LYS A 82 -19.64 23.49 9.50
N ALA A 83 -18.72 22.54 9.37
CA ALA A 83 -18.79 21.26 10.07
C ALA A 83 -18.85 21.43 11.60
N LYS A 84 -18.03 22.33 12.17
CA LYS A 84 -18.07 22.66 13.61
C LYS A 84 -19.42 23.21 14.03
N THR A 85 -20.01 24.13 13.25
CA THR A 85 -21.35 24.65 13.54
C THR A 85 -22.40 23.55 13.53
N LEU A 86 -22.37 22.62 12.57
CA LEU A 86 -23.31 21.49 12.49
C LEU A 86 -23.18 20.55 13.70
N LEU A 87 -21.94 20.27 14.14
CA LEU A 87 -21.68 19.44 15.31
C LEU A 87 -22.15 20.12 16.60
N ASN A 88 -21.86 21.41 16.78
CA ASN A 88 -22.29 22.17 17.96
C ASN A 88 -23.81 22.27 18.07
N LYS A 89 -24.51 22.34 16.93
CA LYS A 89 -25.98 22.33 16.89
C LYS A 89 -26.60 20.92 17.05
N GLY A 90 -25.79 19.87 17.13
CA GLY A 90 -26.27 18.48 17.20
C GLY A 90 -26.91 17.98 15.90
N GLU A 91 -26.71 18.66 14.77
CA GLU A 91 -27.29 18.31 13.47
C GLU A 91 -26.49 17.25 12.71
N ALA A 92 -25.28 16.97 13.15
CA ALA A 92 -24.40 15.95 12.62
C ALA A 92 -23.70 15.18 13.74
N HIS A 93 -23.16 14.01 13.42
CA HIS A 93 -22.25 13.29 14.31
C HIS A 93 -21.01 12.80 13.54
N VAL A 94 -19.92 12.55 14.25
CA VAL A 94 -18.67 12.09 13.65
C VAL A 94 -18.76 10.61 13.33
N VAL A 95 -18.36 10.23 12.11
CA VAL A 95 -18.28 8.84 11.66
C VAL A 95 -16.84 8.34 11.64
N ALA A 96 -15.93 9.18 11.15
CA ALA A 96 -14.52 8.86 11.02
C ALA A 96 -13.65 10.10 11.28
N ARG A 97 -12.47 9.91 11.89
CA ARG A 97 -11.52 11.00 12.13
C ARG A 97 -10.49 11.17 11.02
N THR A 98 -10.18 10.12 10.26
CA THR A 98 -9.16 10.19 9.20
C THR A 98 -9.60 9.34 7.99
N PRO A 99 -10.01 9.98 6.88
CA PRO A 99 -10.34 11.41 6.76
C PRO A 99 -11.49 11.83 7.70
N PHE A 100 -11.58 13.12 8.04
CA PHE A 100 -12.62 13.60 8.95
C PHE A 100 -13.97 13.63 8.24
N THR A 101 -14.89 12.76 8.68
CA THR A 101 -16.18 12.54 8.04
C THR A 101 -17.29 12.69 9.07
N ILE A 102 -18.28 13.53 8.73
CA ILE A 102 -19.49 13.71 9.52
C ILE A 102 -20.71 13.14 8.78
N LYS A 103 -21.70 12.66 9.54
CA LYS A 103 -22.98 12.21 9.00
C LYS A 103 -24.10 13.10 9.53
N LEU A 104 -24.89 13.64 8.60
CA LEU A 104 -26.02 14.49 8.92
C LEU A 104 -27.15 13.69 9.57
N ARG A 105 -27.86 14.31 10.52
CA ARG A 105 -29.08 13.80 11.15
C ARG A 105 -30.34 14.41 10.54
N LYS A 106 -30.20 15.42 9.69
CA LYS A 106 -31.29 16.10 8.99
C LYS A 106 -31.28 15.74 7.51
N PRO A 107 -32.47 15.65 6.87
CA PRO A 107 -32.54 15.52 5.42
C PRO A 107 -31.98 16.78 4.77
N THR A 108 -31.30 16.63 3.63
CA THR A 108 -30.68 17.73 2.90
C THR A 108 -30.78 17.41 1.41
N GLY A 109 -30.80 18.44 0.57
CA GLY A 109 -30.80 18.28 -0.88
C GLY A 109 -29.56 17.53 -1.38
N GLU A 110 -29.74 16.81 -2.49
CA GLU A 110 -28.73 15.93 -3.09
C GLU A 110 -27.99 16.59 -4.26
N THR A 111 -28.00 17.93 -4.34
CA THR A 111 -27.31 18.64 -5.42
C THR A 111 -25.80 18.43 -5.32
N THR A 112 -25.24 17.83 -6.37
CA THR A 112 -23.81 17.53 -6.47
C THR A 112 -23.17 18.42 -7.52
N GLN A 113 -21.90 18.76 -7.31
CA GLN A 113 -21.08 19.40 -8.34
C GLN A 113 -20.30 18.31 -9.07
N GLU A 114 -19.89 18.60 -10.29
CA GLU A 114 -18.99 17.70 -11.01
C GLU A 114 -17.64 17.62 -10.30
N VAL A 115 -17.23 16.39 -9.99
CA VAL A 115 -15.95 16.08 -9.35
C VAL A 115 -15.23 15.09 -10.26
N THR A 116 -13.97 15.38 -10.56
CA THR A 116 -13.10 14.50 -11.34
C THR A 116 -12.02 13.91 -10.45
N LEU A 117 -11.90 12.58 -10.43
CA LEU A 117 -10.87 11.88 -9.69
C LEU A 117 -9.70 11.51 -10.61
N GLY A 118 -8.52 12.09 -10.36
CA GLY A 118 -7.26 11.65 -10.96
C GLY A 118 -6.60 10.54 -10.14
N VAL A 119 -6.13 9.50 -10.84
CA VAL A 119 -5.46 8.34 -10.24
C VAL A 119 -4.08 8.17 -10.88
N ASP A 120 -3.04 8.47 -10.11
CA ASP A 120 -1.67 8.08 -10.44
C ASP A 120 -1.41 6.66 -9.94
N ALA A 121 -1.61 5.68 -10.82
CA ALA A 121 -1.35 4.28 -10.54
C ALA A 121 0.15 3.98 -10.65
N GLY A 122 0.85 3.98 -9.51
CA GLY A 122 2.25 3.56 -9.40
C GLY A 122 2.45 2.16 -8.78
N TYR A 123 3.66 1.62 -8.91
CA TYR A 123 3.96 0.27 -8.40
C TYR A 123 3.99 0.20 -6.88
N SER A 124 4.64 1.16 -6.23
CA SER A 124 4.85 1.19 -4.78
C SER A 124 3.99 2.23 -4.07
N HIS A 125 3.58 3.26 -4.80
CA HIS A 125 2.81 4.39 -4.31
C HIS A 125 1.69 4.66 -5.31
N VAL A 126 0.53 5.10 -4.82
CA VAL A 126 -0.62 5.51 -5.64
C VAL A 126 -1.03 6.89 -5.19
N GLY A 127 -1.14 7.82 -6.12
CA GLY A 127 -1.68 9.15 -5.88
C GLY A 127 -3.15 9.21 -6.24
N LEU A 128 -3.95 9.87 -5.41
CA LEU A 128 -5.36 10.18 -5.69
C LEU A 128 -5.58 11.67 -5.47
N SER A 129 -6.25 12.31 -6.41
CA SER A 129 -6.66 13.71 -6.29
C SER A 129 -8.05 13.87 -6.88
N ALA A 130 -8.99 14.41 -6.11
CA ALA A 130 -10.32 14.76 -6.61
C ALA A 130 -10.45 16.27 -6.69
N ILE A 131 -10.85 16.78 -7.85
CA ILE A 131 -10.97 18.22 -8.11
C ILE A 131 -12.40 18.59 -8.50
N THR A 132 -12.81 19.79 -8.08
CA THR A 132 -13.89 20.55 -8.68
C THR A 132 -13.29 21.73 -9.45
N ASP A 133 -14.12 22.50 -10.16
CA ASP A 133 -13.65 23.69 -10.89
C ASP A 133 -12.91 24.69 -10.00
N LYS A 134 -13.28 24.76 -8.71
CA LYS A 134 -12.79 25.77 -7.76
C LYS A 134 -11.62 25.30 -6.89
N GLN A 135 -11.64 24.03 -6.46
CA GLN A 135 -10.69 23.53 -5.47
C GLN A 135 -10.47 22.02 -5.58
N GLU A 136 -9.32 21.57 -5.07
CA GLU A 136 -9.08 20.16 -4.77
C GLU A 136 -9.85 19.80 -3.50
N VAL A 137 -10.70 18.76 -3.58
CA VAL A 137 -11.57 18.33 -2.49
C VAL A 137 -11.08 17.06 -1.79
N HIS A 138 -10.19 16.31 -2.43
CA HIS A 138 -9.52 15.16 -1.81
C HIS A 138 -8.13 15.00 -2.38
N SER A 139 -7.18 14.67 -1.50
CA SER A 139 -5.80 14.41 -1.87
C SER A 139 -5.28 13.28 -0.99
N SER A 140 -4.71 12.24 -1.58
CA SER A 140 -4.07 11.18 -0.80
C SER A 140 -2.92 10.48 -1.52
N GLU A 141 -1.91 10.08 -0.73
CA GLU A 141 -0.81 9.24 -1.17
C GLU A 141 -0.89 7.89 -0.45
N VAL A 142 -0.98 6.82 -1.22
CA VAL A 142 -1.11 5.46 -0.69
C VAL A 142 0.16 4.67 -0.95
N ARG A 143 0.87 4.32 0.13
CA ARG A 143 1.99 3.37 0.07
C ARG A 143 1.48 1.94 0.03
N LEU A 144 1.66 1.29 -1.12
CA LEU A 144 1.27 -0.08 -1.40
C LEU A 144 2.21 -1.09 -0.75
N ARG A 145 1.70 -2.32 -0.65
CA ARG A 145 2.44 -3.46 -0.12
C ARG A 145 3.36 -4.12 -1.18
N ILE A 146 4.65 -4.26 -0.84
CA ILE A 146 5.69 -4.80 -1.76
C ILE A 146 6.23 -6.19 -1.33
N ASP A 147 6.12 -6.55 -0.05
CA ASP A 147 6.66 -7.79 0.54
C ASP A 147 5.96 -9.09 0.08
N MET A 148 4.87 -9.00 -0.69
CA MET A 148 4.08 -10.17 -1.11
C MET A 148 4.87 -11.18 -1.92
N VAL A 149 5.74 -10.72 -2.83
CA VAL A 149 6.55 -11.61 -3.69
C VAL A 149 7.44 -12.48 -2.83
N LYS A 150 8.13 -11.87 -1.85
CA LYS A 150 8.96 -12.56 -0.87
C LYS A 150 8.15 -13.58 -0.07
N LEU A 151 7.02 -13.17 0.50
CA LEU A 151 6.20 -14.06 1.34
C LEU A 151 5.57 -15.22 0.57
N ASN A 152 5.18 -15.01 -0.69
CA ASN A 152 4.67 -16.09 -1.55
C ASN A 152 5.79 -17.09 -1.90
N SER A 153 7.01 -16.59 -2.13
CA SER A 153 8.19 -17.42 -2.32
C SER A 153 8.50 -18.26 -1.08
N GLU A 154 8.55 -17.63 0.11
CA GLU A 154 8.75 -18.32 1.39
C GLU A 154 7.67 -19.37 1.65
N ARG A 155 6.40 -19.05 1.41
CA ARG A 155 5.27 -19.99 1.51
C ARG A 155 5.49 -21.21 0.61
N SER A 156 5.91 -20.98 -0.63
CA SER A 156 6.19 -22.05 -1.60
C SER A 156 7.34 -22.95 -1.13
N MET A 157 8.43 -22.34 -0.67
CA MET A 157 9.60 -23.01 -0.10
C MET A 157 9.21 -23.89 1.10
N TYR A 158 8.49 -23.35 2.08
CA TYR A 158 8.05 -24.12 3.25
C TYR A 158 7.15 -25.30 2.87
N ARG A 159 6.27 -25.12 1.89
CA ARG A 159 5.42 -26.22 1.38
C ARG A 159 6.25 -27.31 0.71
N ARG A 160 7.25 -26.94 -0.11
CA ARG A 160 8.14 -27.89 -0.78
C ARG A 160 8.95 -28.69 0.24
N HIS A 161 9.56 -28.00 1.20
CA HIS A 161 10.37 -28.62 2.23
C HIS A 161 9.56 -29.57 3.12
N ARG A 162 8.32 -29.22 3.47
CA ARG A 162 7.40 -30.12 4.17
C ARG A 162 7.09 -31.38 3.35
N ARG A 163 6.82 -31.26 2.04
CA ARG A 163 6.55 -32.42 1.19
C ARG A 163 7.75 -33.36 1.13
N SER A 164 8.94 -32.81 0.89
CA SER A 164 10.18 -33.60 0.84
C SER A 164 10.45 -34.35 2.16
N ARG A 165 10.23 -33.72 3.32
CA ARG A 165 10.54 -34.36 4.61
C ARG A 165 9.44 -35.25 5.19
N LYS A 166 8.16 -34.94 4.94
CA LYS A 166 7.03 -35.58 5.65
C LYS A 166 6.04 -36.29 4.74
N ILE A 167 6.09 -36.07 3.43
CA ILE A 167 5.05 -36.53 2.50
C ILE A 167 5.69 -36.97 1.18
N TRP A 168 6.76 -37.77 1.25
CA TRP A 168 7.57 -38.17 0.11
C TRP A 168 6.78 -39.03 -0.90
N TYR A 169 5.86 -39.87 -0.41
CA TYR A 169 4.95 -40.71 -1.19
C TYR A 169 3.78 -39.95 -1.85
N ARG A 170 3.63 -38.63 -1.61
CA ARG A 170 2.51 -37.88 -2.19
C ARG A 170 2.77 -37.59 -3.66
N GLN A 171 1.96 -38.22 -4.50
CA GLN A 171 1.95 -37.98 -5.94
C GLN A 171 1.74 -36.50 -6.31
N PRO A 172 2.44 -35.99 -7.34
CA PRO A 172 2.27 -34.65 -7.85
C PRO A 172 0.89 -34.48 -8.51
N ARG A 173 0.20 -33.38 -8.18
CA ARG A 173 -1.14 -33.07 -8.73
C ARG A 173 -1.03 -31.99 -9.82
N PHE A 174 -0.58 -32.38 -11.00
CA PHE A 174 -0.38 -31.45 -12.13
C PHE A 174 -1.68 -30.76 -12.58
N LEU A 175 -2.80 -31.48 -12.51
CA LEU A 175 -4.13 -30.98 -12.87
C LEU A 175 -4.64 -29.86 -11.95
N ASN A 176 -4.02 -29.62 -10.79
CA ASN A 176 -4.44 -28.56 -9.87
C ASN A 176 -3.81 -27.18 -10.20
N ARG A 177 -3.07 -27.07 -11.31
CA ARG A 177 -2.44 -25.82 -11.74
C ARG A 177 -3.51 -24.90 -12.36
N VAL A 178 -3.96 -23.92 -11.57
CA VAL A 178 -5.02 -22.97 -11.95
C VAL A 178 -4.65 -22.10 -13.16
N LYS A 179 -3.35 -21.78 -13.33
CA LYS A 179 -2.84 -20.92 -14.41
C LYS A 179 -3.23 -21.42 -15.81
N SER A 180 -3.23 -22.74 -16.05
CA SER A 180 -3.54 -23.31 -17.36
C SER A 180 -5.04 -23.48 -17.60
N LYS A 181 -5.89 -23.27 -16.59
CA LYS A 181 -7.32 -23.56 -16.65
C LYS A 181 -8.21 -22.32 -16.79
N HIS A 182 -7.74 -21.15 -16.36
CA HIS A 182 -8.57 -19.95 -16.30
C HIS A 182 -7.98 -18.85 -17.19
N LYS A 183 -8.68 -18.54 -18.29
CA LYS A 183 -8.38 -17.39 -19.14
C LYS A 183 -8.51 -16.11 -18.30
N GLY A 184 -7.52 -15.23 -18.33
CA GLY A 184 -7.47 -14.02 -17.49
C GLY A 184 -6.91 -14.22 -16.08
N TRP A 185 -6.37 -15.40 -15.74
CA TRP A 185 -5.75 -15.62 -14.44
C TRP A 185 -4.54 -14.70 -14.23
N LEU A 186 -4.62 -13.84 -13.20
CA LEU A 186 -3.50 -13.02 -12.75
C LEU A 186 -2.78 -13.68 -11.57
N ALA A 187 -1.47 -13.49 -11.51
CA ALA A 187 -0.69 -13.94 -10.35
C ALA A 187 -1.20 -13.22 -9.07
N PRO A 188 -1.25 -13.89 -7.90
CA PRO A 188 -1.83 -13.30 -6.69
C PRO A 188 -1.24 -11.94 -6.27
N SER A 189 0.05 -11.70 -6.54
CA SER A 189 0.69 -10.41 -6.27
C SER A 189 0.22 -9.28 -7.19
N ILE A 190 -0.13 -9.62 -8.44
CA ILE A 190 -0.65 -8.68 -9.43
C ILE A 190 -2.13 -8.42 -9.14
N GLN A 191 -2.91 -9.49 -8.93
CA GLN A 191 -4.32 -9.38 -8.55
C GLN A 191 -4.50 -8.50 -7.32
N HIS A 192 -3.71 -8.70 -6.27
CA HIS A 192 -3.80 -7.86 -5.07
C HIS A 192 -3.53 -6.38 -5.35
N LYS A 193 -2.60 -6.05 -6.26
CA LYS A 193 -2.34 -4.66 -6.64
C LYS A 193 -3.53 -4.08 -7.40
N LEU A 194 -4.08 -4.80 -8.37
CA LEU A 194 -5.29 -4.40 -9.09
C LEU A 194 -6.46 -4.16 -8.13
N ASP A 195 -6.75 -5.15 -7.27
CA ASP A 195 -7.82 -5.05 -6.27
C ASP A 195 -7.61 -3.87 -5.34
N THR A 196 -6.35 -3.54 -5.02
CA THR A 196 -6.04 -2.39 -4.18
C THR A 196 -6.35 -1.07 -4.88
N HIS A 197 -5.99 -0.90 -6.16
CA HIS A 197 -6.30 0.32 -6.90
C HIS A 197 -7.82 0.52 -7.02
N VAL A 198 -8.55 -0.53 -7.38
CA VAL A 198 -10.03 -0.49 -7.47
C VAL A 198 -10.63 -0.16 -6.11
N LYS A 199 -10.15 -0.81 -5.04
CA LYS A 199 -10.61 -0.54 -3.68
C LYS A 199 -10.34 0.88 -3.22
N LEU A 200 -9.21 1.48 -3.63
CA LEU A 200 -8.90 2.86 -3.31
C LEU A 200 -9.90 3.81 -3.93
N VAL A 201 -10.21 3.66 -5.22
CA VAL A 201 -11.25 4.45 -5.91
C VAL A 201 -12.62 4.25 -5.23
N GLN A 202 -13.01 3.00 -4.94
CA GLN A 202 -14.26 2.72 -4.23
C GLN A 202 -14.31 3.32 -2.82
N ASN A 203 -13.18 3.37 -2.10
CA ASN A 203 -13.13 4.01 -0.79
C ASN A 203 -13.28 5.52 -0.91
N THR A 204 -12.70 6.15 -1.94
CA THR A 204 -12.90 7.57 -2.21
C THR A 204 -14.36 7.84 -2.62
N ALA A 205 -14.98 6.95 -3.39
CA ALA A 205 -16.40 7.06 -3.77
C ALA A 205 -17.36 6.97 -2.58
N LYS A 206 -16.93 6.41 -1.44
CA LYS A 206 -17.70 6.44 -0.19
C LYS A 206 -17.58 7.77 0.57
N LEU A 207 -16.62 8.60 0.20
CA LEU A 207 -16.35 9.88 0.84
C LEU A 207 -16.89 11.06 0.03
N LEU A 208 -16.85 10.94 -1.30
CA LEU A 208 -17.20 12.00 -2.24
C LEU A 208 -18.05 11.46 -3.38
N PRO A 209 -19.07 12.21 -3.83
CA PRO A 209 -19.77 11.91 -5.06
C PRO A 209 -18.91 12.31 -6.26
N PHE A 210 -18.50 11.34 -7.06
CA PHE A 210 -17.86 11.59 -8.36
C PHE A 210 -18.23 10.50 -9.36
N SER A 211 -18.38 10.89 -10.62
CA SER A 211 -18.69 9.98 -11.73
C SER A 211 -17.50 9.80 -12.68
N ARG A 212 -16.68 10.84 -12.83
CA ARG A 212 -15.55 10.87 -13.76
C ARG A 212 -14.23 10.51 -13.08
N VAL A 213 -13.53 9.53 -13.63
CA VAL A 213 -12.21 9.08 -13.18
C VAL A 213 -11.21 9.16 -14.33
N VAL A 214 -10.07 9.79 -14.10
CA VAL A 214 -8.97 9.87 -15.05
C VAL A 214 -7.83 9.00 -14.52
N VAL A 215 -7.42 8.00 -15.31
CA VAL A 215 -6.32 7.10 -14.94
C VAL A 215 -5.16 7.30 -15.91
N GLU A 216 -3.96 7.52 -15.40
CA GLU A 216 -2.77 7.55 -16.25
C GLU A 216 -2.45 6.14 -16.75
N ILE A 217 -2.46 5.95 -18.07
CA ILE A 217 -1.98 4.75 -18.75
C ILE A 217 -0.52 4.96 -19.17
N ALA A 218 0.30 3.93 -19.01
CA ALA A 218 1.64 3.94 -19.57
C ALA A 218 1.53 3.93 -21.09
N SER A 219 1.94 5.01 -21.74
CA SER A 219 2.26 4.98 -23.15
C SER A 219 3.51 4.11 -23.33
N PHE A 220 3.51 3.32 -24.40
CA PHE A 220 4.66 2.67 -25.01
C PHE A 220 4.89 1.21 -24.65
N ASP A 221 4.53 0.37 -25.61
CA ASP A 221 5.18 -0.92 -25.82
C ASP A 221 6.58 -0.64 -26.38
N ILE A 222 7.58 -0.56 -25.49
CA ILE A 222 8.96 -0.19 -25.82
C ILE A 222 9.52 -1.08 -26.94
N GLN A 223 9.10 -2.35 -26.99
CA GLN A 223 9.53 -3.28 -28.03
C GLN A 223 8.93 -2.93 -29.39
N LYS A 224 7.65 -2.54 -29.45
CA LYS A 224 6.99 -2.13 -30.70
C LYS A 224 7.51 -0.81 -31.27
N ILE A 225 8.07 0.06 -30.42
CA ILE A 225 8.71 1.31 -30.87
C ILE A 225 10.13 1.05 -31.37
N MET A 226 10.85 0.12 -30.76
CA MET A 226 12.18 -0.28 -31.23
C MET A 226 12.10 -1.11 -32.51
N ASN A 227 11.04 -1.89 -32.69
CA ASN A 227 10.84 -2.69 -33.89
C ASN A 227 9.32 -2.85 -34.18
N PRO A 228 8.77 -2.07 -35.13
CA PRO A 228 7.33 -2.00 -35.43
C PRO A 228 6.72 -3.31 -35.92
N ASP A 229 7.53 -4.16 -36.55
CA ASP A 229 7.11 -5.41 -37.19
C ASP A 229 7.22 -6.65 -36.28
N ILE A 230 7.51 -6.45 -34.98
CA ILE A 230 7.65 -7.55 -34.03
C ILE A 230 6.39 -8.42 -34.03
N THR A 231 6.60 -9.70 -34.31
CA THR A 231 5.58 -10.74 -34.25
C THR A 231 5.47 -11.36 -32.84
N ASN A 232 4.36 -12.03 -32.54
CA ASN A 232 4.05 -12.56 -31.20
C ASN A 232 5.12 -13.51 -30.62
N GLN A 233 5.90 -14.21 -31.46
CA GLN A 233 6.99 -15.09 -31.01
C GLN A 233 8.22 -14.29 -30.58
N GLU A 234 8.57 -13.23 -31.30
CA GLU A 234 9.69 -12.34 -31.00
C GLU A 234 9.46 -11.56 -29.70
N TYR A 235 8.20 -11.21 -29.38
CA TYR A 235 7.81 -10.69 -28.06
C TYR A 235 8.16 -11.62 -26.89
N GLN A 236 8.00 -12.94 -27.09
CA GLN A 236 8.24 -13.92 -26.03
C GLN A 236 9.71 -14.33 -25.90
N GLN A 237 10.44 -14.33 -27.02
CA GLN A 237 11.82 -14.82 -27.09
C GLN A 237 12.84 -13.69 -26.87
N GLY A 238 12.57 -12.46 -27.31
CA GLY A 238 13.45 -11.29 -27.14
C GLY A 238 14.91 -11.54 -27.58
N ASP A 239 15.88 -10.90 -26.93
CA ASP A 239 17.32 -11.07 -27.21
C ASP A 239 17.85 -12.52 -27.04
N GLN A 240 17.04 -13.43 -26.48
CA GLN A 240 17.40 -14.84 -26.32
C GLN A 240 17.04 -15.69 -27.55
N LEU A 241 16.47 -15.08 -28.59
CA LEU A 241 16.18 -15.73 -29.86
C LEU A 241 17.47 -16.35 -30.42
N GLY A 242 17.45 -17.65 -30.69
CA GLY A 242 18.61 -18.41 -31.18
C GLY A 242 19.45 -19.14 -30.12
N PHE A 243 19.15 -19.00 -28.82
CA PHE A 243 19.83 -19.75 -27.75
C PHE A 243 18.93 -20.84 -27.16
N TYR A 244 19.50 -22.01 -26.83
CA TYR A 244 18.73 -23.14 -26.28
C TYR A 244 18.20 -22.84 -24.88
N ASN A 245 18.96 -22.10 -24.08
CA ASN A 245 18.59 -21.72 -22.71
C ASN A 245 19.13 -20.35 -22.30
N VAL A 246 18.47 -19.71 -21.34
CA VAL A 246 18.92 -18.45 -20.70
C VAL A 246 20.39 -18.50 -20.25
N ARG A 247 20.83 -19.68 -19.78
CA ARG A 247 22.21 -19.89 -19.32
C ARG A 247 23.21 -19.70 -20.44
N GLU A 248 22.92 -20.25 -21.61
CA GLU A 248 23.77 -20.20 -22.78
C GLU A 248 23.84 -18.78 -23.35
N TYR A 249 22.70 -18.10 -23.45
CA TYR A 249 22.66 -16.68 -23.79
C TYR A 249 23.54 -15.84 -22.86
N VAL A 250 23.47 -16.06 -21.54
CA VAL A 250 24.29 -15.32 -20.57
C VAL A 250 25.78 -15.61 -20.74
N PHE A 251 26.15 -16.86 -21.03
CA PHE A 251 27.53 -17.21 -21.33
C PHE A 251 28.02 -16.54 -22.60
N HIS A 252 27.22 -16.56 -23.67
CA HIS A 252 27.54 -15.89 -24.92
C HIS A 252 27.71 -14.38 -24.74
N ARG A 253 26.75 -13.72 -24.07
CA ARG A 253 26.81 -12.28 -23.73
C ARG A 253 28.08 -11.91 -22.96
N ASP A 254 28.52 -12.79 -22.06
CA ASP A 254 29.70 -12.59 -21.22
C ASP A 254 30.99 -13.14 -21.88
N ASN A 255 30.94 -13.45 -23.19
CA ASN A 255 32.03 -14.02 -24.00
C ASN A 255 32.65 -15.30 -23.39
N HIS A 256 31.84 -16.12 -22.73
CA HIS A 256 32.28 -17.30 -21.99
C HIS A 256 33.42 -17.00 -21.01
N THR A 257 33.43 -15.81 -20.41
CA THR A 257 34.45 -15.39 -19.44
C THR A 257 33.84 -15.03 -18.10
N CYS A 258 34.57 -15.34 -17.02
CA CYS A 258 34.18 -14.96 -15.67
C CYS A 258 34.22 -13.43 -15.53
N GLN A 259 33.08 -12.81 -15.21
CA GLN A 259 32.96 -11.34 -15.11
C GLN A 259 33.65 -10.76 -13.86
N HIS A 260 34.09 -11.61 -12.93
CA HIS A 260 34.89 -11.17 -11.79
C HIS A 260 36.39 -11.27 -12.04
N CYS A 261 36.91 -12.47 -12.28
CA CYS A 261 38.35 -12.71 -12.42
C CYS A 261 38.86 -12.58 -13.86
N LYS A 262 37.98 -12.46 -14.87
CA LYS A 262 38.31 -12.38 -16.30
C LYS A 262 39.29 -13.48 -16.74
N GLY A 263 39.09 -14.70 -16.25
CA GLY A 263 39.93 -15.87 -16.58
C GLY A 263 41.16 -16.08 -15.68
N LYS A 264 41.45 -15.18 -14.71
CA LYS A 264 42.62 -15.31 -13.84
C LYS A 264 42.67 -16.57 -12.97
N SER A 265 41.52 -17.15 -12.61
CA SER A 265 41.51 -18.40 -11.82
C SER A 265 41.81 -19.65 -12.67
N LYS A 266 41.84 -19.54 -14.01
CA LYS A 266 42.02 -20.66 -14.94
C LYS A 266 41.02 -21.82 -14.78
N ASP A 267 39.93 -21.61 -14.06
CA ASP A 267 38.86 -22.59 -13.91
C ASP A 267 38.12 -22.80 -15.24
N PRO A 268 38.02 -24.04 -15.74
CA PRO A 268 37.27 -24.33 -16.97
C PRO A 268 35.75 -24.31 -16.75
N VAL A 269 35.28 -24.40 -15.50
CA VAL A 269 33.85 -24.53 -15.18
C VAL A 269 33.21 -23.17 -14.91
N LEU A 270 32.29 -22.78 -15.79
CA LEU A 270 31.47 -21.57 -15.66
C LEU A 270 30.06 -21.86 -15.15
N VAL A 271 29.59 -20.98 -14.28
CA VAL A 271 28.26 -21.01 -13.66
C VAL A 271 27.60 -19.65 -13.75
N THR A 272 26.30 -19.64 -14.03
CA THR A 272 25.49 -18.42 -13.96
C THR A 272 25.07 -18.15 -12.53
N HIS A 273 25.45 -16.99 -12.00
CA HIS A 273 25.10 -16.52 -10.68
C HIS A 273 23.97 -15.50 -10.73
N HIS A 274 23.05 -15.55 -9.76
CA HIS A 274 21.99 -14.56 -9.58
C HIS A 274 22.50 -13.35 -8.79
N ILE A 275 22.58 -12.18 -9.42
CA ILE A 275 23.00 -10.93 -8.76
C ILE A 275 22.04 -10.56 -7.62
N VAL A 276 20.73 -10.64 -7.90
CA VAL A 276 19.66 -10.64 -6.89
C VAL A 276 19.09 -12.04 -6.82
N THR A 277 18.90 -12.57 -5.62
CA THR A 277 18.42 -13.94 -5.40
C THR A 277 17.27 -14.31 -6.33
N ARG A 278 17.29 -15.55 -6.85
CA ARG A 278 16.23 -16.09 -7.73
C ARG A 278 14.82 -15.89 -7.18
N GLN A 279 14.66 -15.86 -5.86
CA GLN A 279 13.37 -15.66 -5.18
C GLN A 279 12.74 -14.30 -5.46
N THR A 280 13.55 -13.24 -5.58
CA THR A 280 13.07 -11.86 -5.75
C THR A 280 13.35 -11.34 -7.15
N GLY A 281 14.55 -11.59 -7.70
CA GLY A 281 15.00 -11.11 -9.01
C GLY A 281 14.60 -12.00 -10.19
N GLY A 282 14.25 -13.27 -9.95
CA GLY A 282 13.93 -14.22 -11.02
C GLY A 282 15.14 -14.64 -11.84
N ASN A 283 14.90 -15.19 -13.04
CA ASN A 283 15.91 -15.77 -13.94
C ASN A 283 16.14 -14.93 -15.21
N ARG A 284 15.86 -13.62 -15.19
CA ARG A 284 16.12 -12.79 -16.37
C ARG A 284 17.63 -12.73 -16.65
N PRO A 285 18.06 -12.70 -17.92
CA PRO A 285 19.49 -12.60 -18.24
C PRO A 285 20.21 -11.44 -17.56
N GLU A 286 19.55 -10.29 -17.45
CA GLU A 286 20.10 -9.11 -16.77
C GLU A 286 20.40 -9.33 -15.27
N ASN A 287 19.70 -10.27 -14.62
CA ASN A 287 19.92 -10.64 -13.22
C ASN A 287 20.96 -11.76 -13.07
N LEU A 288 21.51 -12.23 -14.19
CA LEU A 288 22.48 -13.32 -14.24
C LEU A 288 23.83 -12.79 -14.67
N VAL A 289 24.88 -13.35 -14.07
CA VAL A 289 26.28 -13.05 -14.43
C VAL A 289 27.08 -14.34 -14.49
N THR A 290 27.97 -14.43 -15.47
CA THR A 290 28.88 -15.56 -15.62
C THR A 290 30.03 -15.46 -14.63
N LEU A 291 30.21 -16.48 -13.80
CA LEU A 291 31.33 -16.63 -12.87
C LEU A 291 31.97 -18.00 -13.05
N CYS A 292 33.27 -18.11 -12.79
CA CYS A 292 33.89 -19.42 -12.59
C CYS A 292 33.46 -20.02 -11.24
N LYS A 293 33.64 -21.33 -11.09
CA LYS A 293 33.30 -22.08 -9.88
C LYS A 293 33.97 -21.52 -8.63
N GLU A 294 35.25 -21.14 -8.68
CA GLU A 294 35.93 -20.54 -7.53
C GLU A 294 35.34 -19.19 -7.13
N CYS A 295 35.20 -18.26 -8.09
CA CYS A 295 34.68 -16.93 -7.79
C CYS A 295 33.24 -17.00 -7.29
N HIS A 296 32.44 -17.92 -7.81
CA HIS A 296 31.09 -18.19 -7.33
C HIS A 296 31.09 -18.62 -5.86
N ASN A 297 31.95 -19.57 -5.49
CA ASN A 297 32.04 -20.05 -4.10
C ASN A 297 32.58 -18.98 -3.16
N LYS A 298 33.66 -18.27 -3.54
CA LYS A 298 34.24 -17.16 -2.79
C LYS A 298 33.22 -16.04 -2.56
N HIS A 299 32.33 -15.77 -3.52
CA HIS A 299 31.23 -14.82 -3.35
C HIS A 299 30.19 -15.29 -2.32
N HIS A 300 29.78 -16.57 -2.32
CA HIS A 300 28.87 -17.09 -1.30
C HIS A 300 29.48 -17.13 0.10
N LEU A 301 30.81 -17.23 0.20
CA LEU A 301 31.57 -17.13 1.45
C LEU A 301 31.79 -15.68 1.91
N GLY A 302 31.39 -14.67 1.12
CA GLY A 302 31.57 -13.26 1.45
C GLY A 302 33.00 -12.73 1.23
N LEU A 303 33.89 -13.51 0.62
CA LEU A 303 35.29 -13.14 0.37
C LEU A 303 35.45 -12.21 -0.85
N ILE A 304 34.44 -12.17 -1.72
CA ILE A 304 34.45 -11.38 -2.96
C ILE A 304 33.17 -10.56 -3.05
N THR A 305 33.30 -9.28 -3.43
CA THR A 305 32.17 -8.42 -3.79
C THR A 305 32.12 -8.23 -5.31
N LEU A 306 31.01 -8.62 -5.93
CA LEU A 306 30.81 -8.47 -7.38
C LEU A 306 30.51 -7.00 -7.73
N LYS A 307 31.34 -6.38 -8.56
CA LYS A 307 31.14 -5.02 -9.10
C LYS A 307 30.19 -5.01 -10.31
N VAL A 308 29.10 -5.77 -10.26
CA VAL A 308 28.13 -5.85 -11.35
C VAL A 308 27.02 -4.84 -11.08
N LYS A 309 26.73 -3.97 -12.05
CA LYS A 309 25.59 -3.04 -11.95
C LYS A 309 24.30 -3.87 -11.90
N LYS A 310 23.51 -3.70 -10.84
CA LYS A 310 22.17 -4.27 -10.77
C LYS A 310 21.32 -3.61 -11.86
N SER A 311 20.80 -4.39 -12.81
CA SER A 311 19.82 -3.84 -13.75
C SER A 311 18.57 -3.43 -12.97
N LYS A 312 18.07 -2.21 -13.21
CA LYS A 312 16.71 -1.83 -12.82
C LYS A 312 15.77 -2.50 -13.83
N GLY A 313 15.55 -3.79 -13.70
CA GLY A 313 14.73 -4.51 -14.68
C GLY A 313 13.36 -3.87 -14.85
N PHE A 314 12.79 -3.93 -16.06
CA PHE A 314 11.49 -3.33 -16.44
C PHE A 314 10.27 -3.97 -15.79
N ARG A 315 10.47 -4.77 -14.74
CA ARG A 315 9.45 -5.52 -14.04
C ARG A 315 8.32 -4.60 -13.57
N GLU A 316 8.67 -3.49 -12.92
CA GLU A 316 7.68 -2.55 -12.40
C GLU A 316 6.90 -1.87 -13.53
N ALA A 317 7.57 -1.39 -14.57
CA ALA A 317 6.94 -0.74 -15.72
C ALA A 317 5.97 -1.66 -16.47
N ILE A 318 6.41 -2.88 -16.83
CA ILE A 318 5.58 -3.89 -17.51
C ILE A 318 4.37 -4.24 -16.64
N PHE A 319 4.56 -4.40 -15.32
CA PHE A 319 3.45 -4.68 -14.42
C PHE A 319 2.46 -3.53 -14.34
N MET A 320 2.94 -2.28 -14.30
CA MET A 320 2.06 -1.14 -14.22
C MET A 320 1.30 -0.92 -15.51
N SER A 321 1.89 -1.15 -16.67
CA SER A 321 1.16 -1.10 -17.94
C SER A 321 -0.02 -2.09 -17.95
N LEU A 322 0.24 -3.36 -17.59
CA LEU A 322 -0.82 -4.38 -17.52
C LEU A 322 -1.88 -4.08 -16.46
N ILE A 323 -1.47 -3.58 -15.28
CA ILE A 323 -2.40 -3.23 -14.20
C ILE A 323 -3.26 -2.03 -14.60
N LYS A 324 -2.67 -0.97 -15.20
CA LYS A 324 -3.37 0.26 -15.58
C LYS A 324 -4.53 -0.03 -16.54
N SER A 325 -4.30 -0.81 -17.59
CA SER A 325 -5.37 -1.24 -18.52
C SER A 325 -6.48 -2.02 -17.79
N LYS A 326 -6.10 -3.00 -16.95
CA LYS A 326 -7.09 -3.79 -16.19
C LYS A 326 -7.85 -2.99 -15.13
N VAL A 327 -7.24 -1.95 -14.56
CA VAL A 327 -7.91 -1.04 -13.63
C VAL A 327 -8.98 -0.24 -14.37
N VAL A 328 -8.67 0.27 -15.57
CA VAL A 328 -9.64 0.98 -16.41
C VAL A 328 -10.83 0.08 -16.75
N ASP A 329 -10.59 -1.14 -17.23
CA ASP A 329 -11.64 -2.13 -17.53
C ASP A 329 -12.54 -2.34 -16.31
N ARG A 330 -11.94 -2.59 -15.14
CA ARG A 330 -12.67 -2.92 -13.92
C ARG A 330 -13.45 -1.74 -13.34
N LEU A 331 -12.96 -0.51 -13.52
CA LEU A 331 -13.68 0.69 -13.10
C LEU A 331 -14.87 1.00 -14.01
N LYS A 332 -14.75 0.75 -15.32
CA LYS A 332 -15.88 0.83 -16.26
C LYS A 332 -16.97 -0.19 -15.93
N GLU A 333 -16.59 -1.42 -15.60
CA GLU A 333 -17.54 -2.46 -15.13
C GLU A 333 -18.29 -2.07 -13.84
N LEU A 334 -17.72 -1.19 -13.02
CA LEU A 334 -18.36 -0.67 -11.80
C LEU A 334 -19.28 0.53 -12.07
N GLY A 335 -19.39 1.00 -13.31
CA GLY A 335 -20.26 2.11 -13.71
C GLY A 335 -19.61 3.49 -13.63
N PHE A 336 -18.29 3.60 -13.46
CA PHE A 336 -17.59 4.89 -13.51
C PHE A 336 -17.30 5.31 -14.94
N GLU A 337 -17.37 6.61 -15.22
CA GLU A 337 -16.91 7.19 -16.48
C GLU A 337 -15.39 7.34 -16.43
N VAL A 338 -14.69 6.43 -17.11
CA VAL A 338 -13.22 6.37 -17.04
C VAL A 338 -12.58 6.88 -18.32
N THR A 339 -11.80 7.94 -18.20
CA THR A 339 -10.90 8.45 -19.24
C THR A 339 -9.46 8.10 -18.90
N SER A 340 -8.63 7.98 -19.93
CA SER A 340 -7.22 7.63 -19.80
C SER A 340 -6.34 8.75 -20.32
N THR A 341 -5.28 9.07 -19.58
CA THR A 341 -4.24 10.03 -19.98
C THR A 341 -2.89 9.34 -20.12
N TYR A 342 -1.93 9.99 -20.79
CA TYR A 342 -0.58 9.45 -20.97
C TYR A 342 0.43 10.16 -20.06
N GLY A 343 1.43 9.41 -19.60
CA GLY A 343 2.45 9.92 -18.68
C GLY A 343 3.31 11.08 -19.22
N TYR A 344 3.45 11.23 -20.54
CA TYR A 344 4.16 12.39 -21.11
C TYR A 344 3.33 13.68 -21.00
N ILE A 345 2.00 13.59 -21.10
CA ILE A 345 1.08 14.72 -20.94
C ILE A 345 1.09 15.18 -19.49
N THR A 346 1.04 14.24 -18.54
CA THR A 346 1.08 14.55 -17.10
C THR A 346 2.40 15.22 -16.73
N LYS A 347 3.52 14.75 -17.29
CA LYS A 347 4.83 15.40 -17.12
C LYS A 347 4.84 16.83 -17.65
N TYR A 348 4.39 17.04 -18.89
CA TYR A 348 4.35 18.36 -19.53
C TYR A 348 3.50 19.35 -18.72
N ASN A 349 2.27 18.97 -18.38
CA ASN A 349 1.37 19.82 -17.59
C ASN A 349 1.92 20.09 -16.18
N ARG A 350 2.60 19.13 -15.56
CA ARG A 350 3.24 19.32 -14.25
C ARG A 350 4.37 20.35 -14.31
N GLU A 351 5.19 20.30 -15.36
CA GLU A 351 6.30 21.24 -15.58
C GLU A 351 5.77 22.64 -15.89
N ALA A 352 4.71 22.76 -16.71
CA ALA A 352 4.03 24.03 -16.98
C ALA A 352 3.48 24.69 -15.70
N LEU A 353 3.04 23.91 -14.71
CA LEU A 353 2.54 24.39 -13.42
C LEU A 353 3.65 24.61 -12.36
N GLY A 354 4.92 24.33 -12.67
CA GLY A 354 6.03 24.47 -11.72
C GLY A 354 5.97 23.51 -10.53
N LEU A 355 5.22 22.40 -10.63
CA LEU A 355 5.01 21.47 -9.52
C LEU A 355 6.13 20.43 -9.40
N LYS A 356 6.64 20.24 -8.18
CA LYS A 356 7.59 19.17 -7.86
C LYS A 356 6.98 17.80 -8.12
N LYS A 357 7.79 16.85 -8.59
CA LYS A 357 7.38 15.47 -8.84
C LYS A 357 6.94 14.81 -7.54
N SER A 358 5.68 14.41 -7.46
CA SER A 358 5.12 13.60 -6.38
C SER A 358 3.85 12.93 -6.88
N HIS A 359 3.52 11.76 -6.35
CA HIS A 359 2.32 11.00 -6.76
C HIS A 359 1.02 11.82 -6.57
N VAL A 360 0.98 12.67 -5.54
CA VAL A 360 -0.16 13.55 -5.26
C VAL A 360 -0.28 14.68 -6.29
N ASN A 361 0.84 15.28 -6.69
CA ASN A 361 0.83 16.32 -7.72
C ASN A 361 0.57 15.73 -9.11
N ASP A 362 1.12 14.55 -9.40
CA ASP A 362 0.85 13.83 -10.65
C ASP A 362 -0.66 13.50 -10.74
N ALA A 363 -1.28 13.00 -9.66
CA ALA A 363 -2.73 12.75 -9.59
C ALA A 363 -3.58 14.02 -9.80
N PHE A 364 -3.14 15.18 -9.29
CA PHE A 364 -3.84 16.46 -9.50
C PHE A 364 -3.84 16.89 -10.95
N VAL A 365 -2.66 16.80 -11.59
CA VAL A 365 -2.51 17.12 -13.00
C VAL A 365 -3.32 16.14 -13.86
N ILE A 366 -3.34 14.85 -13.51
CA ILE A 366 -4.17 13.83 -14.17
C ILE A 366 -5.66 14.19 -14.07
N ALA A 367 -6.12 14.73 -12.94
CA ALA A 367 -7.50 15.14 -12.77
C ALA A 367 -7.90 16.36 -13.62
N GLY A 368 -6.93 17.08 -14.20
CA GLY A 368 -7.14 18.34 -14.93
C GLY A 368 -6.89 19.60 -14.09
N GLY A 369 -6.21 19.47 -12.95
CA GLY A 369 -5.92 20.59 -12.06
C GLY A 369 -4.90 21.56 -12.63
N SER A 370 -5.16 22.86 -12.47
CA SER A 370 -4.31 23.97 -12.90
C SER A 370 -4.16 25.03 -11.79
N THR A 371 -5.21 25.82 -11.55
CA THR A 371 -5.21 27.00 -10.65
C THR A 371 -5.96 26.77 -9.33
N GLN A 372 -6.55 25.59 -9.15
CA GLN A 372 -7.39 25.28 -7.99
C GLN A 372 -6.62 25.30 -6.67
N LYS A 373 -7.30 25.73 -5.60
CA LYS A 373 -6.76 25.65 -4.24
C LYS A 373 -6.53 24.18 -3.84
N ARG A 374 -5.35 23.87 -3.33
CA ARG A 374 -4.94 22.51 -2.93
C ARG A 374 -5.48 22.17 -1.54
N CYS A 375 -5.74 20.88 -1.28
CA CYS A 375 -6.14 20.41 0.05
C CYS A 375 -5.06 19.59 0.74
N ASP A 376 -5.28 19.29 2.02
CA ASP A 376 -4.35 18.48 2.81
C ASP A 376 -4.25 17.05 2.28
N ALA A 377 -3.04 16.60 1.98
CA ALA A 377 -2.78 15.26 1.48
C ALA A 377 -2.79 14.22 2.61
N HIS A 378 -3.68 13.23 2.51
CA HIS A 378 -3.72 12.11 3.44
C HIS A 378 -2.67 11.05 3.09
N LEU A 379 -1.81 10.72 4.04
CA LEU A 379 -0.85 9.63 3.89
C LEU A 379 -1.46 8.31 4.38
N VAL A 380 -1.55 7.32 3.49
CA VAL A 380 -2.13 6.01 3.76
C VAL A 380 -1.09 4.92 3.55
N LYS A 381 -0.97 4.01 4.52
CA LYS A 381 -0.06 2.85 4.40
C LYS A 381 -0.84 1.56 4.41
N GLN A 382 -0.72 0.78 3.35
CA GLN A 382 -1.36 -0.53 3.28
C GLN A 382 -0.63 -1.53 4.19
N VAL A 383 -1.34 -2.06 5.18
CA VAL A 383 -0.82 -3.05 6.12
C VAL A 383 -1.58 -4.37 6.06
N ARG A 384 -0.90 -5.46 6.43
CA ARG A 384 -1.52 -6.79 6.47
C ARG A 384 -2.57 -6.88 7.58
N LYS A 385 -3.80 -7.26 7.21
CA LYS A 385 -4.85 -7.64 8.15
C LYS A 385 -4.42 -8.85 8.98
N GLN A 386 -4.68 -8.81 10.29
CA GLN A 386 -4.36 -9.90 11.23
C GLN A 386 -2.89 -10.36 11.15
N ASN A 387 -1.94 -9.41 11.13
CA ASN A 387 -0.52 -9.73 11.14
C ASN A 387 -0.09 -10.32 12.50
N ARG A 388 -0.41 -11.59 12.75
CA ARG A 388 -0.09 -12.35 13.96
C ARG A 388 0.88 -13.49 13.64
N LYS A 389 1.92 -13.62 14.45
CA LYS A 389 2.80 -14.79 14.45
C LYS A 389 2.05 -15.94 15.13
N LEU A 390 1.85 -17.06 14.45
CA LEU A 390 1.13 -18.22 15.01
C LEU A 390 2.00 -19.11 15.91
N PHE A 391 3.34 -19.01 15.79
CA PHE A 391 4.30 -19.82 16.53
C PHE A 391 5.41 -18.94 17.12
N LYS A 392 6.03 -19.33 18.24
CA LYS A 392 7.01 -18.47 18.96
C LYS A 392 8.30 -18.21 18.17
N GLY A 393 8.73 -19.15 17.32
CA GLY A 393 9.95 -19.08 16.50
C GLY A 393 9.68 -19.16 14.99
N SER A 394 10.75 -19.06 14.17
CA SER A 394 10.68 -19.18 12.70
C SER A 394 10.37 -20.61 12.25
N ARG A 395 10.78 -21.61 13.06
CA ARG A 395 10.58 -23.05 12.83
C ARG A 395 10.04 -23.79 14.07
N SER A 396 9.51 -23.05 15.04
CA SER A 396 9.01 -23.62 16.28
C SER A 396 7.64 -24.26 16.08
N HIS A 397 7.40 -25.40 16.73
CA HIS A 397 6.09 -26.03 16.84
C HIS A 397 5.24 -25.42 17.97
N LEU A 398 5.85 -24.63 18.86
CA LEU A 398 5.17 -24.00 19.98
C LEU A 398 4.26 -22.87 19.50
N LYS A 399 2.96 -23.04 19.71
CA LYS A 399 1.95 -22.05 19.37
C LYS A 399 2.21 -20.75 20.14
N ASN A 400 1.99 -19.64 19.46
CA ASN A 400 2.01 -18.33 20.07
C ASN A 400 0.63 -18.04 20.67
N THR A 401 0.58 -17.96 22.01
CA THR A 401 -0.62 -17.67 22.79
C THR A 401 -0.82 -16.17 23.04
N ALA A 402 -0.06 -15.29 22.38
CA ALA A 402 -0.22 -13.85 22.53
C ALA A 402 -1.64 -13.40 22.11
N PRO A 403 -2.36 -12.67 22.99
CA PRO A 403 -3.73 -12.26 22.69
C PRO A 403 -3.78 -11.25 21.54
N LYS A 404 -4.89 -11.29 20.80
CA LYS A 404 -5.12 -10.39 19.66
C LYS A 404 -5.20 -8.94 20.10
N PHE A 405 -5.88 -8.68 21.22
CA PHE A 405 -5.99 -7.39 21.86
C PHE A 405 -5.19 -7.43 23.17
N VAL A 406 -4.45 -6.37 23.47
CA VAL A 406 -3.82 -6.15 24.76
C VAL A 406 -4.34 -4.82 25.25
N LYS A 407 -5.02 -4.80 26.41
CA LYS A 407 -5.70 -3.60 26.92
C LYS A 407 -6.62 -2.94 25.88
N GLY A 408 -7.26 -3.76 25.04
CA GLY A 408 -8.11 -3.35 23.92
C GLY A 408 -7.40 -2.82 22.66
N PHE A 409 -6.07 -2.66 22.68
CA PHE A 409 -5.29 -2.23 21.51
C PHE A 409 -4.81 -3.43 20.68
N GLN A 410 -4.81 -3.26 19.35
CA GLN A 410 -4.19 -4.19 18.41
C GLN A 410 -3.07 -3.49 17.62
N ARG A 411 -2.34 -4.29 16.84
CA ARG A 411 -1.28 -3.77 15.97
C ARG A 411 -1.87 -2.91 14.85
N TYR A 412 -1.22 -1.79 14.58
CA TYR A 412 -1.60 -0.72 13.65
C TYR A 412 -2.83 0.10 14.06
N ASP A 413 -3.28 0.00 15.32
CA ASP A 413 -4.21 0.99 15.85
C ASP A 413 -3.51 2.35 15.93
N LYS A 414 -4.23 3.41 15.51
CA LYS A 414 -3.84 4.81 15.69
C LYS A 414 -4.01 5.21 17.16
N VAL A 415 -3.00 5.86 17.72
CA VAL A 415 -2.95 6.31 19.12
C VAL A 415 -2.36 7.71 19.18
N LEU A 416 -2.82 8.52 20.13
CA LEU A 416 -2.21 9.82 20.43
C LEU A 416 -1.22 9.63 21.59
N TYR A 417 0.04 9.99 21.39
CA TYR A 417 1.07 9.91 22.42
C TYR A 417 1.91 11.20 22.39
N ASN A 418 2.03 11.89 23.53
CA ASN A 418 2.70 13.19 23.63
C ASN A 418 2.25 14.19 22.56
N LYS A 419 0.94 14.28 22.31
CA LYS A 419 0.32 15.10 21.25
C LYS A 419 0.71 14.73 19.81
N LEU A 420 1.43 13.63 19.60
CA LEU A 420 1.78 13.09 18.29
C LEU A 420 0.89 11.90 17.93
N GLU A 421 0.36 11.92 16.72
CA GLU A 421 -0.38 10.80 16.17
C GLU A 421 0.58 9.67 15.76
N CYS A 422 0.46 8.52 16.41
CA CYS A 422 1.34 7.39 16.21
C CYS A 422 0.56 6.09 15.98
N PHE A 423 1.27 5.01 15.63
CA PHE A 423 0.70 3.70 15.39
C PHE A 423 1.37 2.63 16.26
N VAL A 424 0.59 1.65 16.72
CA VAL A 424 1.08 0.54 17.54
C VAL A 424 1.74 -0.54 16.67
N PHE A 425 3.07 -0.72 16.75
CA PHE A 425 3.78 -1.79 16.02
C PHE A 425 4.03 -3.04 16.87
N GLY A 426 4.34 -2.85 18.16
CA GLY A 426 4.65 -3.91 19.12
C GLY A 426 3.75 -3.83 20.34
N ARG A 427 3.52 -4.98 20.98
CA ARG A 427 2.61 -5.11 22.13
C ARG A 427 3.23 -6.09 23.12
N ARG A 428 3.23 -5.74 24.41
CA ARG A 428 3.59 -6.63 25.52
C ARG A 428 2.39 -6.82 26.44
N LYS A 429 2.24 -8.02 27.02
CA LYS A 429 1.14 -8.34 27.95
C LYS A 429 1.08 -7.35 29.13
N THR A 430 2.23 -6.86 29.59
CA THR A 430 2.39 -5.86 30.65
C THR A 430 1.79 -4.48 30.33
N GLY A 431 1.28 -4.27 29.10
CA GLY A 431 0.69 -3.00 28.67
C GLY A 431 1.70 -2.02 28.09
N TYR A 432 2.92 -2.48 27.80
CA TYR A 432 3.91 -1.71 27.08
C TYR A 432 3.80 -1.90 25.56
N PHE A 433 3.86 -0.80 24.83
CA PHE A 433 3.67 -0.76 23.37
C PHE A 433 4.90 -0.15 22.69
N ASN A 434 5.22 -0.68 21.50
CA ASN A 434 6.20 -0.07 20.61
C ASN A 434 5.41 0.80 19.63
N ILE A 435 5.65 2.10 19.69
CA ILE A 435 4.87 3.14 19.03
C ILE A 435 5.76 3.83 17.99
N ARG A 436 5.27 3.95 16.77
CA ARG A 436 6.02 4.54 15.65
C ARG A 436 5.15 5.48 14.83
N LEU A 437 5.78 6.45 14.18
CA LEU A 437 5.16 7.26 13.13
C LEU A 437 4.88 6.42 11.88
N LEU A 438 4.11 6.97 10.95
CA LEU A 438 3.75 6.29 9.70
C LEU A 438 4.98 5.89 8.87
N ASP A 439 6.02 6.73 8.92
CA ASP A 439 7.32 6.54 8.25
C ASP A 439 8.16 5.43 8.89
N GLY A 440 7.81 5.03 10.11
CA GLY A 440 8.48 3.96 10.85
C GLY A 440 9.47 4.44 11.91
N THR A 441 9.63 5.76 12.06
CA THR A 441 10.41 6.39 13.14
C THR A 441 9.84 5.98 14.49
N VAL A 442 10.70 5.51 15.39
CA VAL A 442 10.30 5.04 16.72
C VAL A 442 10.18 6.25 17.64
N VAL A 443 8.97 6.49 18.16
CA VAL A 443 8.68 7.60 19.10
C VAL A 443 8.79 7.11 20.53
N GLY A 444 8.34 5.89 20.76
CA GLY A 444 8.56 5.15 21.99
C GLY A 444 8.90 3.72 21.61
N THR A 445 10.05 3.22 22.06
CA THR A 445 10.19 1.75 22.13
C THR A 445 9.10 1.22 22.99
#